data_AF-A0A1Q3MVF0-F1
#
_entry.id   AF-A0A1Q3MVF0-F1
#
_cell.length_a   1.000
_cell.length_b   1.000
_cell.length_c   1.000
_cell.angle_alpha   90.00
_cell.angle_beta   90.00
_cell.angle_gamma   90.00
#
_symmetry.space_group_name_H-M   'P 1'
#
loop_
_entity.id
_entity.type
_entity.pdbx_description
1 polymer ?
#
loop_
_entity_poly.entity_id
_entity_poly.type
_entity_poly.pdbx_seq_one_letter_code
_entity_poly.pdbx_strand_id
1 'polypeptide(L)'
;MQDRKNILIAALLCAVIWLGYEMWLAPMVSKNTISQSQNVAVERKSRQGSVQGVSSESAQGLPSSSEQLCYISEKTALAQERVSIEGPFVKGSIRLKGATLDDWVLKDYKAEVGSDQPLRLLKPLGTKEAYFVRFGQFFSNEVQVPDENTVWKYHKEILKDGTEYVHLYWVNDQGVAFDRHLCVQEKYGLFTKWYVYAWDDTDVPSYILKERQNKKIKESSVKSKDLYNKIKAVCQIERCGPVEPSQFLSYQGPLGIFSGEWKTISYETLLKKPFQADIKETGSREPAGDKSGNRGRSDWFGFSDKYWLVAMGGGEGSFQLDGRALEGKEPIYRAQLQGLHKTWFFLGPKQVGELEEHGNHFGPPAFKHLEWAVDFGWFYFITKPLFYVLSFFKNLLGSFGAAILLLTVIVRVCFFPLAIRSARSMYKMKKIQPAVQALRERFKGDKVAMNHALIQLYQKDKINPVAGFLPLILQFPIFFALYKVLFVSIEMRQAPFWGWISDLAAPDPTSFINLFGLLPFQAPSFLHIGLWPFLMGVSMLLQQRGQQSATLDPAQRLMLSYVMPVVFVYMMADFPAGMIIYWTWNNVLSFLQQWVIEKVYLRS
;
A
#
# COMPACT_ATOMS: atom_id res chain seq x y z
N MET A 1 -20.78 45.29 -4.73
CA MET A 1 -21.17 44.13 -5.58
C MET A 1 -19.98 43.46 -6.26
N GLN A 2 -18.90 44.21 -6.60
CA GLN A 2 -17.65 43.67 -7.16
C GLN A 2 -17.02 42.55 -6.32
N ASP A 3 -16.91 42.72 -5.00
CA ASP A 3 -16.26 41.70 -4.14
C ASP A 3 -17.11 40.43 -3.94
N ARG A 4 -18.44 40.53 -3.98
CA ARG A 4 -19.34 39.35 -4.02
C ARG A 4 -19.16 38.56 -5.31
N LYS A 5 -18.95 39.26 -6.44
CA LYS A 5 -18.57 38.65 -7.72
C LYS A 5 -17.18 38.02 -7.63
N ASN A 6 -16.18 38.69 -7.06
CA ASN A 6 -14.82 38.16 -6.95
C ASN A 6 -14.70 36.97 -6.01
N ILE A 7 -15.51 36.91 -4.93
CA ILE A 7 -15.56 35.75 -4.03
C ILE A 7 -16.37 34.61 -4.64
N LEU A 8 -17.47 34.88 -5.36
CA LEU A 8 -18.15 33.85 -6.17
C LEU A 8 -17.22 33.34 -7.26
N ILE A 9 -16.44 34.21 -7.91
CA ILE A 9 -15.43 33.85 -8.90
C ILE A 9 -14.27 33.08 -8.25
N ALA A 10 -13.87 33.40 -7.02
CA ALA A 10 -12.83 32.66 -6.29
C ALA A 10 -13.32 31.29 -5.78
N ALA A 11 -14.58 31.20 -5.35
CA ALA A 11 -15.24 29.95 -4.96
C ALA A 11 -15.49 29.06 -6.19
N LEU A 12 -15.90 29.67 -7.30
CA LEU A 12 -16.09 29.03 -8.59
C LEU A 12 -14.74 28.71 -9.22
N LEU A 13 -13.67 29.48 -8.98
CA LEU A 13 -12.29 29.14 -9.32
C LEU A 13 -11.74 28.02 -8.44
N CYS A 14 -12.02 27.98 -7.13
CA CYS A 14 -11.65 26.84 -6.30
C CYS A 14 -12.44 25.59 -6.70
N ALA A 15 -13.73 25.73 -7.02
CA ALA A 15 -14.55 24.65 -7.55
C ALA A 15 -14.14 24.25 -8.98
N VAL A 16 -13.62 25.17 -9.82
CA VAL A 16 -13.07 24.90 -11.17
C VAL A 16 -11.62 24.43 -11.12
N ILE A 17 -10.85 24.77 -10.09
CA ILE A 17 -9.51 24.24 -9.82
C ILE A 17 -9.66 22.85 -9.21
N TRP A 18 -10.71 22.59 -8.43
CA TRP A 18 -11.04 21.28 -7.88
C TRP A 18 -11.75 20.38 -8.91
N LEU A 19 -12.71 20.90 -9.68
CA LEU A 19 -13.29 20.20 -10.84
C LEU A 19 -12.28 20.10 -11.98
N GLY A 20 -11.37 21.06 -12.14
CA GLY A 20 -10.23 20.96 -13.06
C GLY A 20 -9.17 20.01 -12.53
N TYR A 21 -9.04 19.88 -11.21
CA TYR A 21 -8.31 18.79 -10.59
C TYR A 21 -8.99 17.47 -10.95
N GLU A 22 -10.30 17.29 -10.74
CA GLU A 22 -11.05 16.06 -11.05
C GLU A 22 -11.30 15.77 -12.56
N MET A 23 -11.35 16.77 -13.44
CA MET A 23 -11.66 16.62 -14.88
C MET A 23 -10.43 16.79 -15.79
N TRP A 24 -9.35 17.37 -15.27
CA TRP A 24 -8.13 17.66 -16.03
C TRP A 24 -6.87 17.05 -15.38
N LEU A 25 -6.65 17.11 -14.06
CA LEU A 25 -5.46 16.50 -13.41
C LEU A 25 -5.64 15.04 -12.95
N ALA A 26 -6.77 14.67 -12.37
CA ALA A 26 -7.13 13.31 -11.96
C ALA A 26 -7.26 12.41 -13.19
N PRO A 27 -7.87 12.86 -14.30
CA PRO A 27 -7.75 12.23 -15.60
C PRO A 27 -6.52 12.73 -16.36
N MET A 28 -5.52 13.40 -15.82
CA MET A 28 -4.16 13.34 -16.39
C MET A 28 -3.32 12.31 -15.65
N VAL A 29 -3.63 12.00 -14.40
CA VAL A 29 -3.17 10.78 -13.71
C VAL A 29 -3.86 9.53 -14.31
N SER A 30 -5.11 9.66 -14.79
CA SER A 30 -5.88 8.60 -15.47
C SER A 30 -5.86 8.67 -17.01
N LYS A 31 -5.82 9.86 -17.66
CA LYS A 31 -5.62 9.98 -19.13
C LYS A 31 -4.15 10.09 -19.53
N ASN A 32 -3.14 10.23 -18.67
CA ASN A 32 -1.78 9.83 -19.11
C ASN A 32 -1.73 8.32 -19.35
N THR A 33 -2.61 7.54 -18.72
CA THR A 33 -2.80 6.10 -18.97
C THR A 33 -3.57 5.81 -20.26
N ILE A 34 -4.41 6.73 -20.76
CA ILE A 34 -5.26 6.54 -21.96
C ILE A 34 -4.84 7.39 -23.18
N SER A 35 -4.17 8.54 -22.96
CA SER A 35 -3.67 9.43 -24.02
C SER A 35 -2.26 9.04 -24.48
N GLN A 36 -1.47 8.34 -23.66
CA GLN A 36 -0.18 7.79 -24.11
C GLN A 36 -0.37 6.64 -25.12
N SER A 37 -1.49 5.93 -25.11
CA SER A 37 -1.81 4.92 -26.14
C SER A 37 -2.32 5.53 -27.45
N GLN A 38 -2.83 6.78 -27.45
CA GLN A 38 -3.29 7.46 -28.67
C GLN A 38 -2.26 8.46 -29.24
N ASN A 39 -1.48 9.18 -28.42
CA ASN A 39 -0.51 10.16 -28.94
C ASN A 39 0.75 9.52 -29.55
N VAL A 40 1.13 8.30 -29.12
CA VAL A 40 2.19 7.51 -29.80
C VAL A 40 1.77 7.07 -31.21
N ALA A 41 0.46 6.94 -31.48
CA ALA A 41 -0.06 6.62 -32.81
C ALA A 41 -0.16 7.84 -33.74
N VAL A 42 -0.32 9.05 -33.20
CA VAL A 42 -0.46 10.29 -34.01
C VAL A 42 0.90 10.89 -34.38
N GLU A 43 1.92 10.83 -33.53
CA GLU A 43 3.29 11.27 -33.88
C GLU A 43 3.99 10.36 -34.92
N ARG A 44 3.50 9.13 -35.13
CA ARG A 44 4.01 8.25 -36.20
C ARG A 44 3.40 8.52 -37.58
N LYS A 45 2.21 9.14 -37.67
CA LYS A 45 1.62 9.50 -38.97
C LYS A 45 2.25 10.74 -39.62
N SER A 46 2.86 11.64 -38.84
CA SER A 46 3.52 12.84 -39.38
C SER A 46 4.98 12.62 -39.79
N ARG A 47 5.57 11.44 -39.52
CA ARG A 47 6.94 11.08 -39.95
C ARG A 47 7.00 10.14 -41.16
N GLN A 48 5.87 9.73 -41.72
CA GLN A 48 5.81 9.02 -43.01
C GLN A 48 5.42 10.00 -44.12
N GLY A 49 6.39 10.79 -44.57
CA GLY A 49 6.27 11.60 -45.78
C GLY A 49 7.67 11.92 -46.30
N SER A 50 8.00 11.34 -47.46
CA SER A 50 9.29 11.43 -48.19
C SER A 50 10.42 10.60 -47.54
N VAL A 51 11.15 9.69 -48.22
CA VAL A 51 11.69 9.70 -49.59
C VAL A 51 11.79 8.25 -50.14
N GLN A 52 11.68 8.14 -51.47
CA GLN A 52 11.77 6.93 -52.30
C GLN A 52 13.19 6.35 -52.43
N GLY A 53 13.26 5.02 -52.66
CA GLY A 53 14.16 4.38 -53.63
C GLY A 53 15.46 3.75 -53.11
N VAL A 54 15.57 2.41 -53.21
CA VAL A 54 16.45 1.63 -54.13
C VAL A 54 16.61 0.17 -53.62
N SER A 55 16.60 -0.72 -54.61
CA SER A 55 16.66 -2.20 -54.72
C SER A 55 17.35 -3.11 -53.68
N SER A 56 16.60 -4.19 -53.35
CA SER A 56 16.92 -5.63 -53.23
C SER A 56 18.37 -6.13 -53.06
N GLU A 57 18.61 -6.92 -51.99
CA GLU A 57 19.15 -8.30 -52.09
C GLU A 57 19.03 -9.11 -50.77
N SER A 58 18.42 -10.30 -50.90
CA SER A 58 18.55 -11.56 -50.14
C SER A 58 18.92 -11.59 -48.63
N ALA A 59 17.99 -12.09 -47.80
CA ALA A 59 18.19 -13.28 -46.95
C ALA A 59 16.87 -13.71 -46.25
N GLN A 60 16.43 -14.91 -46.62
CA GLN A 60 15.59 -15.92 -45.95
C GLN A 60 14.83 -15.54 -44.66
N GLY A 61 13.52 -15.81 -44.70
CA GLY A 61 12.53 -15.37 -43.74
C GLY A 61 12.53 -16.12 -42.41
N LEU A 62 12.31 -15.34 -41.34
CA LEU A 62 11.66 -15.83 -40.13
C LEU A 62 10.13 -15.74 -40.30
N PRO A 63 9.35 -16.73 -39.83
CA PRO A 63 7.91 -16.65 -39.84
C PRO A 63 7.43 -15.54 -38.88
N SER A 64 6.63 -14.63 -39.43
CA SER A 64 5.80 -13.72 -38.69
C SER A 64 4.62 -14.48 -38.06
N SER A 65 4.83 -15.10 -36.89
CA SER A 65 3.71 -15.48 -36.04
C SER A 65 3.33 -14.28 -35.18
N SER A 66 2.25 -13.61 -35.57
CA SER A 66 1.42 -12.85 -34.65
C SER A 66 0.95 -13.82 -33.55
N GLU A 67 1.69 -13.89 -32.45
CA GLU A 67 1.29 -14.66 -31.27
C GLU A 67 -0.05 -14.10 -30.76
N GLN A 68 -1.15 -14.79 -31.07
CA GLN A 68 -2.42 -14.59 -30.40
C GLN A 68 -2.23 -14.80 -28.90
N LEU A 69 -2.57 -13.76 -28.14
CA LEU A 69 -2.46 -13.71 -26.69
C LEU A 69 -3.54 -14.59 -26.07
N CYS A 70 -3.16 -15.75 -25.51
CA CYS A 70 -4.10 -16.61 -24.80
C CYS A 70 -3.78 -16.63 -23.30
N TYR A 71 -4.45 -15.75 -22.54
CA TYR A 71 -4.52 -15.90 -21.08
C TYR A 71 -5.43 -17.08 -20.74
N ILE A 72 -5.01 -17.90 -19.78
CA ILE A 72 -5.86 -19.01 -19.28
C ILE A 72 -6.67 -18.54 -18.08
N SER A 73 -7.85 -19.14 -17.88
CA SER A 73 -8.67 -18.88 -16.69
C SER A 73 -8.00 -19.43 -15.43
N GLU A 74 -8.24 -18.79 -14.28
CA GLU A 74 -7.70 -19.25 -12.99
C GLU A 74 -8.06 -20.71 -12.70
N LYS A 75 -9.31 -21.11 -12.96
CA LYS A 75 -9.76 -22.49 -12.79
C LYS A 75 -8.93 -23.48 -13.61
N THR A 76 -8.56 -23.11 -14.84
CA THR A 76 -7.74 -23.95 -15.73
C THR A 76 -6.30 -24.01 -15.25
N ALA A 77 -5.76 -22.90 -14.75
CA ALA A 77 -4.42 -22.84 -14.20
C ALA A 77 -4.28 -23.68 -12.92
N LEU A 78 -5.26 -23.62 -12.03
CA LEU A 78 -5.30 -24.38 -10.77
C LEU A 78 -5.56 -25.88 -10.98
N ALA A 79 -6.09 -26.30 -12.13
CA ALA A 79 -6.37 -27.71 -12.45
C ALA A 79 -5.13 -28.52 -12.88
N GLN A 80 -3.97 -27.87 -13.05
CA GLN A 80 -2.74 -28.54 -13.47
C GLN A 80 -2.07 -29.33 -12.33
N GLU A 81 -1.13 -30.20 -12.68
CA GLU A 81 -0.39 -31.02 -11.70
C GLU A 81 0.36 -30.16 -10.67
N ARG A 82 0.02 -30.39 -9.40
CA ARG A 82 0.38 -29.55 -8.27
C ARG A 82 0.58 -30.36 -7.00
N VAL A 83 1.38 -29.81 -6.09
CA VAL A 83 1.51 -30.29 -4.71
C VAL A 83 0.94 -29.26 -3.75
N SER A 84 0.06 -29.68 -2.84
CA SER A 84 -0.51 -28.79 -1.82
C SER A 84 0.51 -28.44 -0.74
N ILE A 85 0.38 -27.26 -0.17
CA ILE A 85 1.04 -26.83 1.06
C ILE A 85 -0.05 -26.35 2.02
N GLU A 86 -0.07 -26.89 3.24
CA GLU A 86 -1.03 -26.46 4.25
C GLU A 86 -0.30 -26.01 5.52
N GLY A 87 -0.61 -24.80 5.98
CA GLY A 87 -0.20 -24.28 7.28
C GLY A 87 -1.42 -23.87 8.10
N PRO A 88 -1.25 -23.49 9.38
CA PRO A 88 -2.38 -23.05 10.21
C PRO A 88 -3.10 -21.82 9.64
N PHE A 89 -2.34 -20.85 9.12
CA PHE A 89 -2.85 -19.55 8.63
C PHE A 89 -2.91 -19.43 7.11
N VAL A 90 -2.26 -20.35 6.40
CA VAL A 90 -2.08 -20.30 4.95
C VAL A 90 -2.46 -21.63 4.31
N LYS A 91 -2.96 -21.55 3.08
CA LYS A 91 -3.14 -22.69 2.19
C LYS A 91 -2.58 -22.32 0.83
N GLY A 92 -1.90 -23.25 0.17
CA GLY A 92 -1.37 -22.99 -1.15
C GLY A 92 -1.10 -24.26 -1.92
N SER A 93 -0.58 -24.09 -3.12
CA SER A 93 -0.02 -25.20 -3.86
C SER A 93 1.06 -24.76 -4.84
N ILE A 94 2.01 -25.65 -5.08
CA ILE A 94 3.11 -25.42 -6.02
C ILE A 94 2.79 -26.19 -7.29
N ARG A 95 2.85 -25.51 -8.42
CA ARG A 95 2.83 -26.12 -9.75
C ARG A 95 4.10 -26.93 -9.98
N LEU A 96 3.95 -28.22 -10.29
CA LEU A 96 5.08 -29.12 -10.50
C LEU A 96 5.88 -28.77 -11.76
N LYS A 97 5.20 -28.28 -12.81
CA LYS A 97 5.88 -27.70 -13.97
C LYS A 97 6.51 -26.36 -13.60
N GLY A 98 7.84 -26.28 -13.69
CA GLY A 98 8.63 -25.08 -13.37
C GLY A 98 8.75 -24.76 -11.88
N ALA A 99 8.26 -25.63 -10.98
CA ALA A 99 8.31 -25.47 -9.52
C ALA A 99 7.95 -24.05 -9.06
N THR A 100 6.75 -23.62 -9.46
CA THR A 100 6.24 -22.26 -9.26
C THR A 100 5.18 -22.25 -8.17
N LEU A 101 5.37 -21.43 -7.14
CA LEU A 101 4.31 -21.11 -6.17
C LEU A 101 3.48 -19.96 -6.71
N ASP A 102 2.31 -20.29 -7.24
CA ASP A 102 1.37 -19.35 -7.85
C ASP A 102 -0.05 -19.49 -7.26
N ASP A 103 -0.14 -20.15 -6.10
CA ASP A 103 -1.35 -20.30 -5.31
C ASP A 103 -0.98 -20.21 -3.83
N TRP A 104 -1.32 -19.08 -3.22
CA TRP A 104 -1.14 -18.80 -1.80
C TRP A 104 -2.33 -18.02 -1.29
N VAL A 105 -3.01 -18.57 -0.30
CA VAL A 105 -4.29 -18.14 0.22
C VAL A 105 -4.16 -17.92 1.72
N LEU A 106 -4.56 -16.76 2.20
CA LEU A 106 -4.56 -16.40 3.61
C LEU A 106 -5.92 -16.76 4.22
N LYS A 107 -5.94 -17.67 5.20
CA LYS A 107 -7.18 -18.22 5.78
C LYS A 107 -7.93 -17.21 6.64
N ASP A 108 -7.20 -16.33 7.32
CA ASP A 108 -7.77 -15.36 8.26
C ASP A 108 -8.35 -14.11 7.60
N TYR A 109 -8.14 -13.95 6.29
CA TYR A 109 -8.57 -12.76 5.55
C TYR A 109 -9.57 -13.15 4.47
N LYS A 110 -10.70 -12.46 4.42
CA LYS A 110 -11.71 -12.65 3.37
C LYS A 110 -11.32 -11.86 2.12
N ALA A 111 -11.68 -12.36 0.95
CA ALA A 111 -11.48 -11.67 -0.32
C ALA A 111 -12.27 -10.35 -0.36
N GLU A 112 -13.55 -10.40 0.05
CA GLU A 112 -14.48 -9.28 0.04
C GLU A 112 -15.36 -9.28 1.30
N VAL A 113 -15.96 -8.13 1.62
CA VAL A 113 -16.90 -8.02 2.75
C VAL A 113 -18.11 -8.93 2.48
N GLY A 114 -18.47 -9.77 3.45
CA GLY A 114 -19.61 -10.69 3.33
C GLY A 114 -19.35 -11.96 2.50
N SER A 115 -18.15 -12.11 1.91
CA SER A 115 -17.72 -13.36 1.28
C SER A 115 -17.12 -14.31 2.31
N ASP A 116 -17.33 -15.62 2.13
CA ASP A 116 -16.62 -16.66 2.88
C ASP A 116 -15.38 -17.18 2.15
N GLN A 117 -15.11 -16.64 0.95
CA GLN A 117 -13.90 -17.00 0.22
C GLN A 117 -12.68 -16.33 0.86
N PRO A 118 -11.65 -17.11 1.22
CA PRO A 118 -10.41 -16.57 1.75
C PRO A 118 -9.64 -15.81 0.66
N LEU A 119 -8.81 -14.87 1.08
CA LEU A 119 -8.03 -14.03 0.18
C LEU A 119 -6.92 -14.85 -0.48
N ARG A 120 -6.92 -14.86 -1.81
CA ARG A 120 -5.82 -15.35 -2.63
C ARG A 120 -4.80 -14.23 -2.86
N LEU A 121 -3.62 -14.36 -2.24
CA LEU A 121 -2.52 -13.42 -2.38
C LEU A 121 -1.78 -13.61 -3.71
N LEU A 122 -1.39 -14.86 -4.01
CA LEU A 122 -0.71 -15.20 -5.26
C LEU A 122 -1.71 -15.67 -6.32
N LYS A 123 -1.50 -15.21 -7.56
CA LYS A 123 -2.36 -15.48 -8.70
C LYS A 123 -1.67 -16.41 -9.70
N PRO A 124 -2.36 -17.44 -10.23
CA PRO A 124 -1.74 -18.48 -11.04
C PRO A 124 -1.00 -17.98 -12.29
N LEU A 125 0.10 -18.64 -12.64
CA LEU A 125 0.89 -18.35 -13.84
C LEU A 125 0.04 -18.58 -15.11
N GLY A 126 0.09 -17.62 -16.04
CA GLY A 126 -0.65 -17.67 -17.31
C GLY A 126 -2.01 -16.94 -17.27
N THR A 127 -2.42 -16.47 -16.10
CA THR A 127 -3.58 -15.57 -15.95
C THR A 127 -3.20 -14.12 -16.27
N LYS A 128 -4.21 -13.26 -16.49
CA LYS A 128 -4.00 -11.83 -16.82
C LYS A 128 -3.26 -11.06 -15.72
N GLU A 129 -3.52 -11.41 -14.46
CA GLU A 129 -2.97 -10.75 -13.27
C GLU A 129 -2.04 -11.68 -12.49
N ALA A 130 -1.31 -12.55 -13.19
CA ALA A 130 -0.44 -13.55 -12.59
C ALA A 130 0.52 -12.90 -11.57
N TYR A 131 0.63 -13.48 -10.38
CA TYR A 131 1.49 -13.01 -9.31
C TYR A 131 2.02 -14.20 -8.55
N PHE A 132 3.30 -14.52 -8.75
CA PHE A 132 3.85 -15.80 -8.32
C PHE A 132 5.30 -15.71 -7.90
N VAL A 133 5.74 -16.74 -7.18
CA VAL A 133 7.13 -16.95 -6.77
C VAL A 133 7.67 -18.17 -7.51
N ARG A 134 8.82 -18.01 -8.16
CA ARG A 134 9.60 -19.12 -8.70
C ARG A 134 10.82 -19.34 -7.81
N PHE A 135 10.95 -20.56 -7.34
CA PHE A 135 12.14 -20.98 -6.60
C PHE A 135 13.23 -21.34 -7.61
N GLY A 136 14.45 -20.87 -7.39
CA GLY A 136 15.69 -21.34 -8.04
C GLY A 136 15.58 -21.77 -9.51
N GLN A 137 15.60 -20.83 -10.45
CA GLN A 137 16.12 -21.12 -11.80
C GLN A 137 17.60 -21.41 -11.68
N PHE A 138 18.02 -22.60 -12.11
CA PHE A 138 19.39 -23.06 -12.00
C PHE A 138 20.15 -22.73 -13.28
N PHE A 139 21.41 -22.32 -13.11
CA PHE A 139 22.32 -22.02 -14.21
C PHE A 139 23.63 -22.77 -14.00
N SER A 140 24.04 -23.54 -15.00
CA SER A 140 25.31 -24.25 -15.03
C SER A 140 25.80 -24.39 -16.46
N ASN A 141 27.12 -24.35 -16.64
CA ASN A 141 27.77 -24.64 -17.91
C ASN A 141 28.26 -26.11 -17.99
N GLU A 142 28.20 -26.85 -16.88
CA GLU A 142 28.79 -28.20 -16.77
C GLU A 142 27.74 -29.31 -16.86
N VAL A 143 26.54 -29.05 -16.33
CA VAL A 143 25.47 -30.05 -16.22
C VAL A 143 24.14 -29.49 -16.70
N GLN A 144 23.30 -30.37 -17.23
CA GLN A 144 21.93 -30.00 -17.56
C GLN A 144 21.18 -29.64 -16.27
N VAL A 145 20.67 -28.42 -16.25
CA VAL A 145 19.91 -27.84 -15.14
C VAL A 145 18.42 -27.82 -15.48
N PRO A 146 17.54 -27.90 -14.48
CA PRO A 146 16.10 -27.80 -14.71
C PRO A 146 15.70 -26.37 -15.09
N ASP A 147 14.74 -26.26 -16.00
CA ASP A 147 14.23 -25.03 -16.60
C ASP A 147 12.75 -24.76 -16.25
N GLU A 148 12.14 -23.76 -16.89
CA GLU A 148 10.73 -23.39 -16.68
C GLU A 148 9.73 -24.47 -17.14
N ASN A 149 10.15 -25.38 -18.02
CA ASN A 149 9.31 -26.44 -18.56
C ASN A 149 9.47 -27.77 -17.83
N THR A 150 10.47 -27.88 -16.97
CA THR A 150 10.79 -29.09 -16.22
C THR A 150 9.64 -29.46 -15.28
N VAL A 151 9.21 -30.71 -15.34
CA VAL A 151 8.19 -31.26 -14.44
C VAL A 151 8.89 -31.91 -13.26
N TRP A 152 8.70 -31.32 -12.08
CA TRP A 152 9.29 -31.78 -10.83
C TRP A 152 8.47 -32.90 -10.21
N LYS A 153 9.17 -33.84 -9.56
CA LYS A 153 8.54 -34.81 -8.66
C LYS A 153 8.55 -34.25 -7.24
N TYR A 154 7.74 -34.83 -6.36
CA TYR A 154 7.70 -34.39 -4.98
C TYR A 154 7.70 -35.53 -3.97
N HIS A 155 8.19 -35.23 -2.77
CA HIS A 155 8.07 -36.06 -1.58
C HIS A 155 7.65 -35.16 -0.41
N LYS A 156 6.71 -35.64 0.41
CA LYS A 156 6.26 -34.92 1.60
C LYS A 156 6.80 -35.61 2.84
N GLU A 157 7.39 -34.83 3.73
CA GLU A 157 7.83 -35.26 5.04
C GLU A 157 7.10 -34.43 6.10
N ILE A 158 6.56 -35.08 7.12
CA ILE A 158 5.92 -34.40 8.25
C ILE A 158 6.77 -34.69 9.48
N LEU A 159 7.33 -33.65 10.08
CA LEU A 159 8.15 -33.75 11.27
C LEU A 159 7.29 -34.02 12.52
N LYS A 160 7.94 -34.43 13.62
CA LYS A 160 7.27 -34.78 14.88
C LYS A 160 6.48 -33.62 15.52
N ASP A 161 6.87 -32.39 15.22
CA ASP A 161 6.19 -31.16 15.65
C ASP A 161 5.00 -30.79 14.75
N GLY A 162 4.72 -31.60 13.72
CA GLY A 162 3.67 -31.37 12.73
C GLY A 162 4.09 -30.49 11.55
N THR A 163 5.35 -30.04 11.49
CA THR A 163 5.86 -29.21 10.40
C THR A 163 5.93 -30.02 9.10
N GLU A 164 5.27 -29.53 8.06
CA GLU A 164 5.28 -30.16 6.73
C GLU A 164 6.43 -29.61 5.88
N TYR A 165 7.27 -30.51 5.39
CA TYR A 165 8.30 -30.28 4.40
C TYR A 165 7.87 -30.86 3.05
N VAL A 166 7.95 -30.03 2.02
CA VAL A 166 7.74 -30.44 0.63
C VAL A 166 9.08 -30.43 -0.07
N HIS A 167 9.54 -31.62 -0.48
CA HIS A 167 10.75 -31.81 -1.26
C HIS A 167 10.37 -31.89 -2.73
N LEU A 168 10.81 -30.94 -3.55
CA LEU A 168 10.68 -30.99 -5.00
C LEU A 168 12.01 -31.45 -5.57
N TYR A 169 12.01 -32.59 -6.27
CA TYR A 169 13.23 -33.14 -6.85
C TYR A 169 13.09 -33.44 -8.34
N TRP A 170 14.21 -33.34 -9.04
CA TRP A 170 14.35 -33.69 -10.45
C TRP A 170 15.74 -34.29 -10.69
N VAL A 171 15.80 -35.32 -11.53
CA VAL A 171 17.02 -36.04 -11.88
C VAL A 171 17.23 -35.92 -13.38
N ASN A 172 18.41 -35.44 -13.78
CA ASN A 172 18.79 -35.35 -15.18
C ASN A 172 19.36 -36.69 -15.71
N ASP A 173 19.56 -36.78 -17.02
CA ASP A 173 20.08 -38.00 -17.65
C ASP A 173 21.58 -38.24 -17.38
N GLN A 174 22.26 -37.27 -16.76
CA GLN A 174 23.67 -37.33 -16.36
C GLN A 174 23.88 -37.83 -14.92
N GLY A 175 22.80 -38.20 -14.21
CA GLY A 175 22.89 -38.67 -12.82
C GLY A 175 23.00 -37.54 -11.80
N VAL A 176 22.68 -36.30 -12.16
CA VAL A 176 22.63 -35.20 -11.19
C VAL A 176 21.19 -34.98 -10.75
N ALA A 177 20.98 -35.06 -9.44
CA ALA A 177 19.70 -34.80 -8.80
C ALA A 177 19.69 -33.39 -8.20
N PHE A 178 18.66 -32.62 -8.53
CA PHE A 178 18.34 -31.33 -7.92
C PHE A 178 17.21 -31.56 -6.94
N ASP A 179 17.33 -31.03 -5.73
CA ASP A 179 16.35 -31.21 -4.67
C ASP A 179 16.10 -29.87 -3.96
N ARG A 180 14.84 -29.51 -3.77
CA ARG A 180 14.41 -28.26 -3.15
C ARG A 180 13.52 -28.57 -1.97
N HIS A 181 13.93 -28.10 -0.81
CA HIS A 181 13.20 -28.26 0.43
C HIS A 181 12.41 -26.99 0.68
N LEU A 182 11.10 -27.11 0.76
CA LEU A 182 10.18 -26.02 1.06
C LEU A 182 9.46 -26.31 2.37
N CYS A 183 9.35 -25.30 3.22
CA CYS A 183 8.72 -25.40 4.53
C CYS A 183 8.02 -24.09 4.87
N VAL A 184 6.76 -24.17 5.28
CA VAL A 184 6.03 -23.01 5.83
C VAL A 184 6.54 -22.78 7.24
N GLN A 185 7.03 -21.58 7.50
CA GLN A 185 7.54 -21.18 8.80
C GLN A 185 6.61 -20.14 9.43
N GLU A 186 6.39 -20.29 10.74
CA GLU A 186 5.54 -19.39 11.53
C GLU A 186 4.13 -19.24 10.91
N LYS A 187 3.65 -18.02 10.69
CA LYS A 187 2.32 -17.75 10.14
C LYS A 187 2.32 -17.63 8.62
N TYR A 188 3.14 -16.73 8.09
CA TYR A 188 3.14 -16.32 6.67
C TYR A 188 4.52 -16.45 6.00
N GLY A 189 5.49 -17.01 6.72
CA GLY A 189 6.84 -17.23 6.23
C GLY A 189 6.93 -18.49 5.39
N LEU A 190 7.77 -18.46 4.37
CA LEU A 190 8.14 -19.64 3.59
C LEU A 190 9.66 -19.69 3.48
N PHE A 191 10.23 -20.81 3.87
CA PHE A 191 11.65 -21.08 3.72
C PHE A 191 11.88 -22.04 2.56
N THR A 192 12.87 -21.72 1.71
CA THR A 192 13.37 -22.64 0.71
C THR A 192 14.89 -22.82 0.84
N LYS A 193 15.32 -24.06 0.66
CA LYS A 193 16.73 -24.41 0.47
C LYS A 193 16.82 -25.42 -0.67
N TRP A 194 17.91 -25.39 -1.42
CA TRP A 194 18.15 -26.41 -2.44
C TRP A 194 19.47 -27.13 -2.22
N TYR A 195 19.54 -28.33 -2.80
CA TYR A 195 20.68 -29.22 -2.80
C TYR A 195 20.87 -29.79 -4.20
N VAL A 196 22.10 -30.16 -4.49
CA VAL A 196 22.46 -30.90 -5.70
C VAL A 196 23.27 -32.10 -5.27
N TYR A 197 22.89 -33.26 -5.79
CA TYR A 197 23.53 -34.53 -5.49
C TYR A 197 24.02 -35.16 -6.79
N ALA A 198 25.27 -35.59 -6.79
CA ALA A 198 25.78 -36.51 -7.79
C ALA A 198 25.31 -37.93 -7.47
N TRP A 199 24.98 -38.69 -8.51
CA TRP A 199 24.37 -40.02 -8.40
C TRP A 199 25.15 -41.03 -7.55
N ASP A 200 26.48 -40.86 -7.51
CA ASP A 200 27.48 -41.73 -6.89
C ASP A 200 27.75 -41.38 -5.42
N ASP A 201 27.12 -40.33 -4.89
CA ASP A 201 27.33 -39.85 -3.53
C ASP A 201 26.54 -40.68 -2.49
N THR A 202 27.06 -40.79 -1.25
CA THR A 202 26.42 -41.55 -0.17
C THR A 202 25.25 -40.81 0.48
N ASP A 203 25.17 -39.50 0.28
CA ASP A 203 24.23 -38.62 0.98
C ASP A 203 22.92 -38.38 0.21
N VAL A 204 22.67 -39.14 -0.86
CA VAL A 204 21.45 -39.02 -1.68
C VAL A 204 20.21 -39.50 -0.90
N PRO A 205 19.17 -38.68 -0.76
CA PRO A 205 17.93 -39.08 -0.08
C PRO A 205 17.27 -40.34 -0.66
N SER A 206 16.70 -41.18 0.20
CA SER A 206 16.12 -42.47 -0.18
C SER A 206 14.98 -42.38 -1.20
N TYR A 207 14.21 -41.29 -1.19
CA TYR A 207 13.14 -41.06 -2.17
C TYR A 207 13.68 -40.74 -3.57
N ILE A 208 14.88 -40.16 -3.68
CA ILE A 208 15.59 -39.98 -4.96
C ILE A 208 16.19 -41.32 -5.41
N LEU A 209 16.76 -42.09 -4.48
CA LEU A 209 17.34 -43.41 -4.78
C LEU A 209 16.30 -44.41 -5.31
N LYS A 210 15.01 -44.28 -4.98
CA LYS A 210 13.96 -45.13 -5.58
C LYS A 210 13.83 -44.94 -7.09
N GLU A 211 14.16 -43.76 -7.63
CA GLU A 211 14.20 -43.54 -9.09
C GLU A 211 15.28 -44.40 -9.77
N ARG A 212 16.33 -44.78 -9.05
CA ARG A 212 17.45 -45.60 -9.55
C ARG A 212 17.03 -46.97 -10.05
N GLN A 213 16.00 -47.56 -9.44
CA GLN A 213 15.50 -48.87 -9.87
C GLN A 213 14.79 -48.79 -11.22
N ASN A 214 14.33 -47.60 -11.61
CA ASN A 214 13.46 -47.40 -12.78
C ASN A 214 14.19 -46.83 -14.00
N LYS A 215 15.46 -46.39 -13.90
CA LYS A 215 16.21 -45.80 -15.02
C LYS A 215 17.66 -46.26 -15.08
N LYS A 216 18.16 -46.57 -16.28
CA LYS A 216 19.60 -46.73 -16.58
C LYS A 216 20.25 -45.36 -16.72
N ILE A 217 20.71 -44.78 -15.62
CA ILE A 217 21.37 -43.47 -15.60
C ILE A 217 22.89 -43.68 -15.56
N LYS A 218 23.64 -42.86 -16.29
CA LYS A 218 25.11 -42.91 -16.31
C LYS A 218 25.69 -42.41 -14.98
N GLU A 219 26.81 -42.99 -14.55
CA GLU A 219 27.54 -42.49 -13.38
C GLU A 219 28.05 -41.06 -13.64
N SER A 220 27.89 -40.19 -12.64
CA SER A 220 28.41 -38.83 -12.68
C SER A 220 29.93 -38.88 -12.48
N SER A 221 30.67 -38.09 -13.26
CA SER A 221 32.12 -37.93 -13.08
C SER A 221 32.49 -36.81 -12.10
N VAL A 222 31.51 -36.15 -11.48
CA VAL A 222 31.68 -34.93 -10.67
C VAL A 222 31.02 -35.10 -9.30
N LYS A 223 31.72 -34.70 -8.22
CA LYS A 223 31.23 -34.77 -6.84
C LYS A 223 30.18 -33.70 -6.53
N SER A 224 29.22 -34.01 -5.65
CA SER A 224 28.12 -33.12 -5.25
C SER A 224 28.59 -31.75 -4.74
N LYS A 225 29.65 -31.72 -3.93
CA LYS A 225 30.18 -30.48 -3.34
C LYS A 225 30.73 -29.51 -4.38
N ASP A 226 31.35 -30.04 -5.44
CA ASP A 226 31.90 -29.21 -6.53
C ASP A 226 30.77 -28.64 -7.40
N LEU A 227 29.75 -29.45 -7.68
CA LEU A 227 28.53 -29.00 -8.38
C LEU A 227 27.80 -27.91 -7.58
N TYR A 228 27.66 -28.11 -6.27
CA TYR A 228 26.94 -27.18 -5.40
C TYR A 228 27.51 -25.76 -5.43
N ASN A 229 28.85 -25.61 -5.50
CA ASN A 229 29.50 -24.30 -5.55
C ASN A 229 29.46 -23.64 -6.94
N LYS A 230 29.30 -24.43 -8.00
CA LYS A 230 29.32 -23.93 -9.39
C LYS A 230 27.93 -23.59 -9.92
N ILE A 231 26.90 -24.22 -9.36
CA ILE A 231 25.52 -24.00 -9.77
C ILE A 231 25.01 -22.71 -9.12
N LYS A 232 24.55 -21.79 -9.97
CA LYS A 232 23.86 -20.58 -9.51
C LYS A 232 22.36 -20.81 -9.53
N ALA A 233 21.69 -20.36 -8.48
CA ALA A 233 20.23 -20.36 -8.41
C ALA A 233 19.70 -18.93 -8.35
N VAL A 234 18.56 -18.70 -9.00
CA VAL A 234 17.84 -17.43 -9.00
C VAL A 234 16.42 -17.65 -8.49
N CYS A 235 16.09 -17.02 -7.36
CA CYS A 235 14.71 -16.91 -6.89
C CYS A 235 14.07 -15.68 -7.53
N GLN A 236 12.81 -15.79 -7.92
CA GLN A 236 12.10 -14.74 -8.64
C GLN A 236 10.70 -14.52 -8.09
N ILE A 237 10.32 -13.27 -7.88
CA ILE A 237 8.93 -12.84 -7.72
C ILE A 237 8.55 -12.12 -9.00
N GLU A 238 7.46 -12.53 -9.65
CA GLU A 238 6.96 -11.89 -10.86
C GLU A 238 5.49 -11.54 -10.71
N ARG A 239 5.15 -10.34 -11.18
CA ARG A 239 3.81 -9.79 -11.17
C ARG A 239 3.45 -9.26 -12.54
N CYS A 240 2.30 -9.67 -13.04
CA CYS A 240 1.70 -9.24 -14.29
C CYS A 240 0.40 -8.50 -13.99
N GLY A 241 0.02 -7.57 -14.86
CA GLY A 241 -1.28 -6.90 -14.78
C GLY A 241 -1.17 -5.41 -14.45
N PRO A 242 -2.32 -4.71 -14.48
CA PRO A 242 -2.39 -3.37 -13.97
C PRO A 242 -2.04 -3.38 -12.48
N VAL A 243 -1.12 -2.50 -12.09
CA VAL A 243 -0.71 -2.30 -10.71
C VAL A 243 -1.26 -0.98 -10.21
N GLU A 244 -1.72 -0.94 -8.97
CA GLU A 244 -2.12 0.32 -8.36
C GLU A 244 -0.87 1.19 -8.14
N PRO A 245 -0.85 2.43 -8.67
CA PRO A 245 0.27 3.33 -8.44
C PRO A 245 0.30 3.77 -6.97
N SER A 246 1.50 4.12 -6.50
CA SER A 246 1.66 4.74 -5.19
C SER A 246 0.81 6.01 -5.08
N GLN A 247 0.03 6.11 -4.02
CA GLN A 247 -0.75 7.29 -3.70
C GLN A 247 -0.03 8.12 -2.63
N PHE A 248 -0.40 9.40 -2.49
CA PHE A 248 0.16 10.27 -1.44
C PHE A 248 0.04 9.67 -0.02
N LEU A 249 -1.03 8.90 0.22
CA LEU A 249 -1.32 8.29 1.52
C LEU A 249 -0.82 6.86 1.67
N SER A 250 -0.39 6.20 0.60
CA SER A 250 0.12 4.84 0.70
C SER A 250 1.04 4.55 -0.46
N TYR A 251 2.28 4.24 -0.13
CA TYR A 251 3.20 3.67 -1.07
C TYR A 251 2.77 2.24 -1.48
N GLN A 252 2.68 2.02 -2.79
CA GLN A 252 2.46 0.71 -3.41
C GLN A 252 3.52 0.54 -4.50
N GLY A 253 4.23 -0.59 -4.47
CA GLY A 253 5.33 -0.87 -5.38
C GLY A 253 6.47 -1.67 -4.77
N PRO A 254 7.54 -1.88 -5.57
CA PRO A 254 8.76 -2.50 -5.12
C PRO A 254 9.42 -1.70 -4.00
N LEU A 255 9.78 -2.37 -2.91
CA LEU A 255 10.47 -1.77 -1.78
C LEU A 255 11.42 -2.78 -1.12
N GLY A 256 12.32 -2.30 -0.27
CA GLY A 256 13.24 -3.16 0.46
C GLY A 256 14.40 -2.41 1.07
N ILE A 257 15.29 -3.18 1.68
CA ILE A 257 16.59 -2.74 2.15
C ILE A 257 17.64 -3.30 1.20
N PHE A 258 18.42 -2.41 0.61
CA PHE A 258 19.45 -2.73 -0.38
C PHE A 258 20.79 -2.24 0.13
N SER A 259 21.69 -3.17 0.40
CA SER A 259 22.98 -2.85 0.99
C SER A 259 22.80 -2.02 2.27
N GLY A 260 21.83 -2.37 3.12
CA GLY A 260 21.52 -1.65 4.37
C GLY A 260 20.80 -0.31 4.21
N GLU A 261 20.44 0.13 3.00
CA GLU A 261 19.67 1.35 2.76
C GLU A 261 18.21 1.02 2.38
N TRP A 262 17.25 1.65 3.06
CA TRP A 262 15.85 1.59 2.67
C TRP A 262 15.62 2.28 1.31
N LYS A 263 14.99 1.58 0.36
CA LYS A 263 14.59 2.16 -0.93
C LYS A 263 13.18 1.75 -1.32
N THR A 264 12.52 2.69 -1.99
CA THR A 264 11.23 2.52 -2.63
C THR A 264 11.39 2.88 -4.11
N ILE A 265 10.84 2.07 -5.01
CA ILE A 265 10.97 2.24 -6.46
C ILE A 265 9.58 2.18 -7.09
N SER A 266 9.15 3.25 -7.77
CA SER A 266 7.84 3.24 -8.44
C SER A 266 7.81 2.30 -9.65
N TYR A 267 6.65 1.71 -9.91
CA TYR A 267 6.41 0.88 -11.09
C TYR A 267 6.73 1.61 -12.41
N GLU A 268 6.39 2.90 -12.50
CA GLU A 268 6.74 3.73 -13.67
C GLU A 268 8.24 3.85 -13.89
N THR A 269 9.03 3.90 -12.82
CA THR A 269 10.49 3.98 -12.91
C THR A 269 11.04 2.64 -13.43
N LEU A 270 10.51 1.51 -12.94
CA LEU A 270 10.94 0.18 -13.38
C LEU A 270 10.64 -0.10 -14.84
N LEU A 271 9.53 0.42 -15.39
CA LEU A 271 9.23 0.29 -16.82
C LEU A 271 10.23 1.06 -17.70
N LYS A 272 10.85 2.12 -17.18
CA LYS A 272 11.80 2.95 -17.93
C LYS A 272 13.24 2.46 -17.80
N LYS A 273 13.64 2.03 -16.60
CA LYS A 273 15.01 1.60 -16.30
C LYS A 273 15.00 0.43 -15.30
N PRO A 274 15.71 -0.67 -15.60
CA PRO A 274 15.92 -1.71 -14.61
C PRO A 274 16.76 -1.16 -13.45
N PHE A 275 16.56 -1.73 -12.26
CA PHE A 275 17.33 -1.43 -11.06
C PHE A 275 18.14 -2.65 -10.66
N GLN A 276 19.40 -2.46 -10.30
CA GLN A 276 20.30 -3.54 -9.85
C GLN A 276 21.09 -3.08 -8.63
N ALA A 277 21.25 -3.97 -7.66
CA ALA A 277 22.07 -3.74 -6.47
C ALA A 277 22.82 -5.02 -6.09
N ASP A 278 24.10 -4.89 -5.75
CA ASP A 278 24.90 -6.02 -5.27
C ASP A 278 24.80 -6.14 -3.74
N ILE A 279 24.54 -7.36 -3.25
CA ILE A 279 24.61 -7.67 -1.81
C ILE A 279 26.05 -8.10 -1.53
N LYS A 280 26.88 -7.16 -1.09
CA LYS A 280 28.27 -7.43 -0.68
C LYS A 280 28.35 -7.58 0.84
N GLU A 281 29.00 -8.65 1.31
CA GLU A 281 29.65 -8.59 2.62
C GLU A 281 30.83 -7.61 2.49
N THR A 282 30.77 -6.51 3.23
CA THR A 282 31.99 -5.76 3.53
C THR A 282 31.90 -5.21 4.93
N GLY A 283 32.89 -5.59 5.74
CA GLY A 283 33.15 -4.99 7.03
C GLY A 283 33.34 -3.48 6.94
N SER A 284 33.14 -2.84 8.08
CA SER A 284 33.77 -1.57 8.41
C SER A 284 33.40 -0.38 7.51
N ARG A 285 32.11 -0.05 7.41
CA ARG A 285 31.74 1.37 7.31
C ARG A 285 30.55 1.64 8.20
N GLU A 286 30.82 2.33 9.29
CA GLU A 286 29.86 2.76 10.30
C GLU A 286 28.72 3.57 9.65
N PRO A 287 27.45 3.16 9.79
CA PRO A 287 26.36 4.10 9.86
C PRO A 287 26.40 4.72 11.26
N ALA A 288 26.46 6.05 11.34
CA ALA A 288 26.34 6.78 12.59
C ALA A 288 25.02 6.40 13.29
N GLY A 289 25.11 5.73 14.45
CA GLY A 289 23.98 5.69 15.39
C GLY A 289 23.65 4.39 16.11
N ASP A 290 24.33 3.25 15.89
CA ASP A 290 24.01 2.04 16.67
C ASP A 290 25.27 1.26 17.09
N LYS A 291 25.52 1.22 18.41
CA LYS A 291 26.70 0.60 19.07
C LYS A 291 26.38 -0.79 19.66
N SER A 292 25.54 -1.57 19.00
CA SER A 292 25.32 -2.99 19.35
C SER A 292 26.07 -3.90 18.36
N GLY A 293 27.06 -4.64 18.87
CA GLY A 293 28.04 -5.45 18.13
C GLY A 293 27.53 -6.78 17.59
N ASN A 294 26.32 -6.85 17.04
CA ASN A 294 25.80 -8.06 16.40
C ASN A 294 24.93 -7.72 15.17
N ARG A 295 25.51 -7.06 14.16
CA ARG A 295 24.80 -6.59 12.96
C ARG A 295 25.09 -7.48 11.75
N GLY A 296 24.34 -8.57 11.60
CA GLY A 296 24.11 -9.15 10.28
C GLY A 296 23.35 -8.15 9.41
N ARG A 297 23.76 -7.97 8.14
CA ARG A 297 23.09 -7.06 7.20
C ARG A 297 21.73 -7.67 6.80
N SER A 298 20.70 -6.84 6.82
CA SER A 298 19.33 -7.21 6.40
C SER A 298 19.11 -6.68 5.01
N ASP A 299 19.18 -7.54 4.01
CA ASP A 299 18.87 -7.18 2.64
C ASP A 299 17.69 -8.04 2.17
N TRP A 300 16.50 -7.44 2.24
CA TRP A 300 15.25 -8.02 1.77
C TRP A 300 14.57 -7.05 0.82
N PHE A 301 13.76 -7.56 -0.07
CA PHE A 301 12.94 -6.73 -0.95
C PHE A 301 11.64 -7.45 -1.30
N GLY A 302 10.67 -6.71 -1.79
CA GLY A 302 9.40 -7.27 -2.17
C GLY A 302 8.55 -6.31 -2.96
N PHE A 303 7.38 -6.79 -3.35
CA PHE A 303 6.30 -5.95 -3.86
C PHE A 303 5.30 -5.71 -2.73
N SER A 304 5.00 -4.44 -2.49
CA SER A 304 4.05 -3.99 -1.48
C SER A 304 2.78 -3.50 -2.16
N ASP A 305 1.65 -4.07 -1.77
CA ASP A 305 0.31 -3.54 -2.06
C ASP A 305 -0.20 -2.75 -0.85
N LYS A 306 -1.39 -2.14 -0.93
CA LYS A 306 -1.99 -1.40 0.20
C LYS A 306 -1.93 -2.17 1.53
N TYR A 307 -2.34 -3.45 1.55
CA TYR A 307 -2.42 -4.29 2.76
C TYR A 307 -1.52 -5.52 2.76
N TRP A 308 -0.90 -5.85 1.63
CA TRP A 308 -0.20 -7.13 1.44
C TRP A 308 1.27 -6.91 1.08
N LEU A 309 2.10 -7.87 1.45
CA LEU A 309 3.52 -7.88 1.13
C LEU A 309 3.93 -9.27 0.65
N VAL A 310 4.60 -9.30 -0.50
CA VAL A 310 5.38 -10.47 -0.92
C VAL A 310 6.83 -10.03 -1.00
N ALA A 311 7.62 -10.49 -0.03
CA ALA A 311 9.02 -10.17 0.08
C ALA A 311 9.87 -11.43 0.06
N MET A 312 11.12 -11.28 -0.40
CA MET A 312 12.16 -12.28 -0.27
C MET A 312 13.44 -11.66 0.28
N GLY A 313 14.18 -12.48 1.01
CA GLY A 313 15.49 -12.14 1.57
C GLY A 313 16.37 -13.37 1.63
N GLY A 314 17.68 -13.16 1.72
CA GLY A 314 18.65 -14.26 1.81
C GLY A 314 20.04 -13.79 2.19
N GLY A 315 21.00 -14.72 2.12
CA GLY A 315 22.43 -14.43 2.32
C GLY A 315 23.07 -13.68 1.14
N GLU A 316 24.33 -13.99 0.85
CA GLU A 316 25.11 -13.34 -0.21
C GLU A 316 24.49 -13.50 -1.61
N GLY A 317 24.47 -12.43 -2.40
CA GLY A 317 23.88 -12.48 -3.74
C GLY A 317 23.88 -11.16 -4.50
N SER A 318 23.15 -11.13 -5.61
CA SER A 318 22.86 -9.89 -6.34
C SER A 318 21.37 -9.77 -6.61
N PHE A 319 20.86 -8.55 -6.46
CA PHE A 319 19.48 -8.21 -6.66
C PHE A 319 19.26 -7.49 -7.99
N GLN A 320 18.21 -7.89 -8.70
CA GLN A 320 17.77 -7.24 -9.93
C GLN A 320 16.25 -7.01 -9.90
N LEU A 321 15.81 -5.81 -10.27
CA LEU A 321 14.43 -5.48 -10.59
C LEU A 321 14.35 -5.02 -12.03
N ASP A 322 13.39 -5.55 -12.76
CA ASP A 322 13.06 -5.07 -14.10
C ASP A 322 11.55 -4.96 -14.29
N GLY A 323 11.15 -3.97 -15.08
CA GLY A 323 9.80 -3.81 -15.59
C GLY A 323 9.82 -3.88 -17.10
N ARG A 324 8.88 -4.61 -17.70
CA ARG A 324 8.73 -4.73 -19.15
C ARG A 324 7.31 -4.41 -19.56
N ALA A 325 7.14 -3.41 -20.41
CA ALA A 325 5.91 -3.20 -21.14
C ALA A 325 5.95 -4.06 -22.42
N LEU A 326 4.95 -4.90 -22.62
CA LEU A 326 4.84 -5.79 -23.77
C LEU A 326 3.66 -5.32 -24.64
N GLU A 327 3.85 -5.24 -25.96
CA GLU A 327 2.78 -4.79 -26.87
C GLU A 327 1.61 -5.78 -26.85
N GLY A 328 0.41 -5.29 -26.50
CA GLY A 328 -0.80 -6.10 -26.35
C GLY A 328 -0.91 -6.94 -25.07
N LYS A 329 0.15 -7.06 -24.26
CA LYS A 329 0.14 -7.77 -22.96
C LYS A 329 0.18 -6.78 -21.80
N GLU A 330 -0.32 -7.21 -20.66
CA GLU A 330 -0.13 -6.48 -19.40
C GLU A 330 1.38 -6.34 -19.06
N PRO A 331 1.78 -5.24 -18.39
CA PRO A 331 3.17 -5.06 -17.98
C PRO A 331 3.61 -6.15 -17.00
N ILE A 332 4.88 -6.52 -17.09
CA ILE A 332 5.52 -7.53 -16.24
C ILE A 332 6.54 -6.82 -15.36
N TYR A 333 6.43 -7.04 -14.05
CA TYR A 333 7.40 -6.60 -13.05
C TYR A 333 8.05 -7.82 -12.44
N ARG A 334 9.37 -7.81 -12.39
CA ARG A 334 10.16 -8.95 -11.97
C ARG A 334 11.20 -8.51 -10.98
N ALA A 335 11.32 -9.30 -9.91
CA ALA A 335 12.32 -9.13 -8.88
C ALA A 335 13.09 -10.45 -8.74
N GLN A 336 14.42 -10.40 -8.89
CA GLN A 336 15.29 -11.57 -8.91
C GLN A 336 16.38 -11.45 -7.84
N LEU A 337 16.62 -12.56 -7.16
CA LEU A 337 17.68 -12.70 -6.17
C LEU A 337 18.57 -13.87 -6.58
N GLN A 338 19.80 -13.55 -6.96
CA GLN A 338 20.76 -14.51 -7.51
C GLN A 338 21.81 -14.92 -6.47
N GLY A 339 22.30 -16.15 -6.56
CA GLY A 339 23.47 -16.61 -5.78
C GLY A 339 23.16 -17.26 -4.44
N LEU A 340 21.88 -17.55 -4.16
CA LEU A 340 21.46 -18.06 -2.87
C LEU A 340 21.26 -19.57 -2.83
N HIS A 341 21.75 -20.19 -1.76
CA HIS A 341 21.39 -21.55 -1.36
C HIS A 341 20.13 -21.62 -0.49
N LYS A 342 19.91 -20.57 0.31
CA LYS A 342 18.79 -20.42 1.24
C LYS A 342 18.08 -19.11 0.93
N THR A 343 16.77 -19.17 0.79
CA THR A 343 15.94 -17.98 0.59
C THR A 343 14.75 -18.06 1.53
N TRP A 344 14.44 -16.93 2.14
CA TRP A 344 13.24 -16.77 2.94
C TRP A 344 12.29 -15.84 2.23
N PHE A 345 11.00 -16.14 2.36
CA PHE A 345 9.92 -15.36 1.80
C PHE A 345 8.96 -14.98 2.91
N PHE A 346 8.41 -13.78 2.81
CA PHE A 346 7.24 -13.37 3.57
C PHE A 346 6.09 -13.15 2.58
N LEU A 347 4.98 -13.85 2.78
CA LEU A 347 3.83 -13.88 1.87
C LEU A 347 2.55 -13.63 2.67
N GLY A 348 2.29 -12.37 3.03
CA GLY A 348 1.30 -12.12 4.08
C GLY A 348 0.80 -10.69 4.23
N PRO A 349 0.02 -10.44 5.29
CA PRO A 349 -0.53 -9.15 5.63
C PRO A 349 0.54 -8.19 6.15
N LYS A 350 0.36 -6.90 5.88
CA LYS A 350 1.19 -5.83 6.47
C LYS A 350 0.73 -5.44 7.87
N GLN A 351 0.59 -6.44 8.74
CA GLN A 351 0.27 -6.23 10.15
C GLN A 351 1.57 -5.93 10.91
N VAL A 352 1.62 -4.78 11.59
CA VAL A 352 2.87 -4.27 12.19
C VAL A 352 3.49 -5.28 13.16
N GLY A 353 2.67 -5.84 14.06
CA GLY A 353 3.15 -6.82 15.03
C GLY A 353 3.72 -8.09 14.38
N GLU A 354 3.10 -8.57 13.31
CA GLU A 354 3.55 -9.77 12.58
C GLU A 354 4.85 -9.51 11.83
N LEU A 355 5.00 -8.34 11.21
CA LEU A 355 6.23 -7.97 10.51
C LEU A 355 7.38 -7.72 11.50
N GLU A 356 7.11 -7.15 12.68
CA GLU A 356 8.11 -6.97 13.73
C GLU A 356 8.51 -8.31 14.36
N GLU A 357 7.56 -9.23 14.57
CA GLU A 357 7.78 -10.58 15.08
C GLU A 357 8.61 -11.41 14.09
N HIS A 358 8.20 -11.43 12.81
CA HIS A 358 8.93 -12.10 11.75
C HIS A 358 10.31 -11.46 11.52
N GLY A 359 10.42 -10.13 11.47
CA GLY A 359 11.67 -9.46 11.14
C GLY A 359 12.72 -9.46 12.26
N ASN A 360 12.29 -9.42 13.53
CA ASN A 360 13.22 -9.20 14.66
C ASN A 360 13.37 -10.39 15.61
N HIS A 361 12.40 -11.32 15.68
CA HIS A 361 12.42 -12.41 16.66
C HIS A 361 12.61 -13.79 16.04
N PHE A 362 11.85 -14.12 14.99
CA PHE A 362 11.81 -15.49 14.46
C PHE A 362 12.41 -15.64 13.07
N GLY A 363 12.36 -14.59 12.25
CA GLY A 363 12.91 -14.63 10.90
C GLY A 363 14.43 -14.53 10.83
N PRO A 364 15.01 -14.84 9.66
CA PRO A 364 16.44 -14.73 9.41
C PRO A 364 16.93 -13.29 9.58
N PRO A 365 18.24 -13.07 9.83
CA PRO A 365 18.85 -11.73 9.81
C PRO A 365 18.54 -10.92 8.55
N ALA A 366 18.23 -11.60 7.44
CA ALA A 366 17.82 -11.00 6.18
C ALA A 366 16.56 -10.13 6.29
N PHE A 367 15.61 -10.41 7.19
CA PHE A 367 14.32 -9.69 7.30
C PHE A 367 14.25 -8.63 8.41
N LYS A 368 15.39 -8.20 8.97
CA LYS A 368 15.37 -7.10 9.95
C LYS A 368 14.66 -5.87 9.34
N HIS A 369 13.90 -5.15 10.17
CA HIS A 369 13.13 -3.98 9.79
C HIS A 369 12.04 -4.21 8.72
N LEU A 370 11.52 -5.44 8.62
CA LEU A 370 10.41 -5.76 7.72
C LEU A 370 9.18 -4.87 7.97
N GLU A 371 9.00 -4.38 9.20
CA GLU A 371 7.91 -3.47 9.56
C GLU A 371 7.94 -2.12 8.81
N TRP A 372 9.06 -1.74 8.20
CA TRP A 372 9.16 -0.54 7.35
C TRP A 372 8.36 -0.66 6.05
N ALA A 373 7.93 -1.87 5.67
CA ALA A 373 6.96 -2.07 4.60
C ALA A 373 5.61 -1.38 4.85
N VAL A 374 5.29 -1.07 6.11
CA VAL A 374 4.14 -0.25 6.48
C VAL A 374 4.51 1.22 6.34
N ASP A 375 3.93 1.87 5.33
CA ASP A 375 4.14 3.30 5.08
C ASP A 375 3.41 4.13 6.15
N PHE A 376 4.12 4.49 7.22
CA PHE A 376 3.67 5.40 8.27
C PHE A 376 3.80 6.89 7.90
N GLY A 377 4.34 7.20 6.72
CA GLY A 377 4.52 8.55 6.19
C GLY A 377 5.59 9.39 6.91
N TRP A 378 5.71 10.65 6.49
CA TRP A 378 6.61 11.66 7.04
C TRP A 378 6.52 11.91 8.56
N PHE A 379 5.33 11.75 9.16
CA PHE A 379 5.10 11.91 10.59
C PHE A 379 5.11 10.56 11.33
N TYR A 380 6.00 9.64 10.92
CA TYR A 380 6.12 8.30 11.52
C TYR A 380 6.27 8.32 13.05
N PHE A 381 6.95 9.34 13.57
CA PHE A 381 7.14 9.57 15.01
C PHE A 381 5.85 9.92 15.76
N ILE A 382 4.78 10.32 15.05
CA ILE A 382 3.43 10.52 15.61
C ILE A 382 2.54 9.32 15.27
N THR A 383 2.53 8.89 14.00
CA THR A 383 1.63 7.83 13.52
C THR A 383 1.90 6.48 14.17
N LYS A 384 3.17 6.06 14.29
CA LYS A 384 3.53 4.75 14.85
C LYS A 384 3.15 4.65 16.35
N PRO A 385 3.47 5.62 17.23
CA PRO A 385 2.96 5.63 18.60
C PRO A 385 1.44 5.69 18.68
N LEU A 386 0.79 6.49 17.82
CA LEU A 386 -0.67 6.61 17.78
C LEU A 386 -1.32 5.26 17.42
N PHE A 387 -0.75 4.51 16.48
CA PHE A 387 -1.18 3.16 16.13
C PHE A 387 -1.08 2.21 17.33
N TYR A 388 0.02 2.22 18.09
CA TYR A 388 0.13 1.36 19.27
C TYR A 388 -0.89 1.71 20.35
N VAL A 389 -1.12 3.00 20.61
CA VAL A 389 -2.16 3.46 21.54
C VAL A 389 -3.55 3.03 21.07
N LEU A 390 -3.81 3.14 19.77
CA LEU A 390 -5.09 2.72 19.19
C LEU A 390 -5.29 1.20 19.29
N SER A 391 -4.25 0.42 18.99
CA SER A 391 -4.25 -1.04 19.14
C SER A 391 -4.46 -1.46 20.60
N PHE A 392 -3.85 -0.75 21.56
CA PHE A 392 -4.10 -0.94 22.98
C PHE A 392 -5.57 -0.70 23.35
N PHE A 393 -6.15 0.42 22.92
CA PHE A 393 -7.57 0.70 23.19
C PHE A 393 -8.52 -0.27 22.48
N LYS A 394 -8.17 -0.75 21.28
CA LYS A 394 -8.93 -1.80 20.61
C LYS A 394 -8.89 -3.10 21.40
N ASN A 395 -7.75 -3.48 21.96
CA ASN A 395 -7.65 -4.69 22.78
C ASN A 395 -8.45 -4.55 24.09
N LEU A 396 -8.58 -3.33 24.61
CA LEU A 396 -9.40 -3.04 25.80
C LEU A 396 -10.91 -3.02 25.52
N LEU A 397 -11.33 -2.42 24.40
CA LEU A 397 -12.74 -2.16 24.07
C LEU A 397 -13.35 -3.20 23.12
N GLY A 398 -12.52 -4.04 22.48
CA GLY A 398 -12.94 -5.02 21.48
C GLY A 398 -13.25 -4.44 20.08
N SER A 399 -13.24 -3.12 19.89
CA SER A 399 -13.56 -2.48 18.60
C SER A 399 -12.64 -1.31 18.27
N PHE A 400 -12.18 -1.25 17.02
CA PHE A 400 -11.40 -0.12 16.51
C PHE A 400 -12.19 1.17 16.45
N GLY A 401 -13.48 1.13 16.08
CA GLY A 401 -14.31 2.34 16.07
C GLY A 401 -14.40 2.96 17.47
N ALA A 402 -14.65 2.14 18.50
CA ALA A 402 -14.69 2.62 19.89
C ALA A 402 -13.32 3.17 20.35
N ALA A 403 -12.23 2.51 19.95
CA ALA A 403 -10.87 2.96 20.25
C ALA A 403 -10.58 4.35 19.65
N ILE A 404 -11.01 4.62 18.41
CA ILE A 404 -10.87 5.93 17.76
C ILE A 404 -11.66 7.00 18.52
N LEU A 405 -12.90 6.70 18.91
CA LEU A 405 -13.75 7.65 19.65
C LEU A 405 -13.14 8.00 21.02
N LEU A 406 -12.65 7.00 21.76
CA LEU A 406 -11.99 7.19 23.05
C LEU A 406 -10.69 8.00 22.91
N LEU A 407 -9.84 7.64 21.95
CA LEU A 407 -8.61 8.37 21.65
C LEU A 407 -8.89 9.84 21.34
N THR A 408 -9.95 10.11 20.58
CA THR A 408 -10.37 11.48 20.25
C THR A 408 -10.75 12.27 21.50
N VAL A 409 -11.48 11.66 22.44
CA VAL A 409 -11.82 12.30 23.73
C VAL A 409 -10.56 12.63 24.53
N ILE A 410 -9.63 11.68 24.66
CA ILE A 410 -8.38 11.86 25.43
C ILE A 410 -7.56 13.02 24.84
N VAL A 411 -7.34 13.00 23.52
CA VAL A 411 -6.59 14.06 22.82
C VAL A 411 -7.26 15.43 23.04
N ARG A 412 -8.60 15.49 23.00
CA ARG A 412 -9.36 16.72 23.25
C ARG A 412 -9.24 17.22 24.67
N VAL A 413 -9.28 16.34 25.66
CA VAL A 413 -9.07 16.69 27.07
C VAL A 413 -7.67 17.26 27.28
N CYS A 414 -6.64 16.62 26.70
CA CYS A 414 -5.26 17.13 26.76
C CYS A 414 -5.11 18.54 26.16
N PHE A 415 -5.80 18.83 25.05
CA PHE A 415 -5.77 20.17 24.41
C PHE A 415 -6.80 21.16 24.94
N PHE A 416 -7.63 20.78 25.92
CA PHE A 416 -8.67 21.64 26.46
C PHE A 416 -8.15 22.97 27.02
N PRO A 417 -7.01 23.03 27.77
CA PRO A 417 -6.45 24.31 28.23
C PRO A 417 -6.06 25.25 27.08
N LEU A 418 -5.51 24.68 26.00
CA LEU A 418 -5.16 25.43 24.81
C LEU A 418 -6.42 25.95 24.10
N ALA A 419 -7.47 25.14 24.04
CA ALA A 419 -8.76 25.54 23.47
C ALA A 419 -9.39 26.72 24.21
N ILE A 420 -9.36 26.72 25.55
CA ILE A 420 -9.81 27.86 26.37
C ILE A 420 -9.06 29.14 25.97
N ARG A 421 -7.73 29.07 25.80
CA ARG A 421 -6.91 30.23 25.42
C ARG A 421 -7.27 30.76 24.03
N SER A 422 -7.48 29.86 23.06
CA SER A 422 -7.91 30.24 21.71
C SER A 422 -9.29 30.87 21.70
N ALA A 423 -10.25 30.28 22.42
CA ALA A 423 -11.62 30.79 22.54
C ALA A 423 -11.66 32.19 23.16
N ARG A 424 -10.85 32.47 24.19
CA ARG A 424 -10.72 33.83 24.76
C ARG A 424 -10.20 34.84 23.73
N SER A 425 -9.26 34.46 22.87
CA SER A 425 -8.78 35.34 21.79
C SER A 425 -9.89 35.64 20.78
N MET A 426 -10.64 34.61 20.38
CA MET A 426 -11.76 34.74 19.46
C MET A 426 -12.90 35.58 20.02
N TYR A 427 -13.17 35.49 21.32
CA TYR A 427 -14.18 36.35 21.98
C TYR A 427 -13.80 37.84 21.92
N LYS A 428 -12.53 38.17 22.21
CA LYS A 428 -12.03 39.55 22.06
C LYS A 428 -12.13 40.04 20.61
N MET A 429 -11.81 39.18 19.65
CA MET A 429 -11.95 39.46 18.22
C MET A 429 -13.41 39.74 17.82
N LYS A 430 -14.37 39.00 18.39
CA LYS A 430 -15.80 39.23 18.16
C LYS A 430 -16.26 40.57 18.73
N LYS A 431 -15.75 40.99 19.89
CA LYS A 431 -16.08 42.29 20.52
C LYS A 431 -15.66 43.48 19.66
N ILE A 432 -14.54 43.40 18.94
CA ILE A 432 -14.03 44.49 18.09
C ILE A 432 -14.58 44.48 16.66
N GLN A 433 -15.39 43.48 16.30
CA GLN A 433 -16.04 43.38 14.99
C GLN A 433 -16.72 44.68 14.49
N PRO A 434 -17.52 45.41 15.29
CA PRO A 434 -18.15 46.65 14.81
C PRO A 434 -17.12 47.71 14.43
N ALA A 435 -15.99 47.80 15.16
CA ALA A 435 -14.90 48.71 14.81
C ALA A 435 -14.20 48.29 13.50
N VAL A 436 -14.01 46.98 13.29
CA VAL A 436 -13.48 46.43 12.02
C VAL A 436 -14.41 46.73 10.85
N GLN A 437 -15.74 46.63 11.04
CA GLN A 437 -16.72 46.96 10.00
C GLN A 437 -16.71 48.45 9.67
N ALA A 438 -16.70 49.33 10.68
CA ALA A 438 -16.59 50.77 10.46
C ALA A 438 -15.29 51.15 9.73
N LEU A 439 -14.18 50.46 10.01
CA LEU A 439 -12.91 50.65 9.31
C LEU A 439 -13.00 50.21 7.84
N ARG A 440 -13.62 49.06 7.55
CA ARG A 440 -13.87 48.61 6.18
C ARG A 440 -14.73 49.61 5.41
N GLU A 441 -15.72 50.21 6.05
CA GLU A 441 -16.56 51.22 5.41
C GLU A 441 -15.82 52.51 5.09
N ARG A 442 -14.91 52.96 5.97
CA ARG A 442 -14.07 54.14 5.75
C ARG A 442 -13.06 53.96 4.61
N PHE A 443 -12.53 52.75 4.43
CA PHE A 443 -11.46 52.46 3.46
C PHE A 443 -11.92 51.60 2.27
N LYS A 444 -13.20 51.66 1.86
CA LYS A 444 -13.78 50.86 0.75
C LYS A 444 -13.01 50.92 -0.58
N GLY A 445 -12.19 51.95 -0.81
CA GLY A 445 -11.38 52.14 -2.02
C GLY A 445 -9.89 51.86 -1.89
N ASP A 446 -9.35 51.69 -0.66
CA ASP A 446 -7.91 51.54 -0.43
C ASP A 446 -7.63 50.32 0.46
N LYS A 447 -7.37 49.18 -0.18
CA LYS A 447 -7.10 47.90 0.49
C LYS A 447 -5.80 47.91 1.30
N VAL A 448 -4.81 48.72 0.89
CA VAL A 448 -3.51 48.77 1.57
C VAL A 448 -3.65 49.55 2.88
N ALA A 449 -4.26 50.74 2.82
CA ALA A 449 -4.55 51.53 4.02
C ALA A 449 -5.49 50.81 4.98
N MET A 450 -6.50 50.10 4.45
CA MET A 450 -7.40 49.25 5.25
C MET A 450 -6.63 48.17 6.02
N ASN A 451 -5.74 47.42 5.35
CA ASN A 451 -4.97 46.35 6.00
C ASN A 451 -4.04 46.91 7.08
N HIS A 452 -3.37 48.04 6.83
CA HIS A 452 -2.49 48.68 7.81
C HIS A 452 -3.25 49.17 9.05
N ALA A 453 -4.38 49.86 8.85
CA ALA A 453 -5.22 50.33 9.95
C ALA A 453 -5.85 49.17 10.75
N LEU A 454 -6.15 48.05 10.09
CA LEU A 454 -6.67 46.85 10.74
C LEU A 454 -5.61 46.17 11.63
N ILE A 455 -4.35 46.12 11.18
CA ILE A 455 -3.23 45.64 12.00
C ILE A 455 -3.02 46.55 13.22
N GLN A 456 -3.04 47.88 13.02
CA GLN A 456 -2.92 48.84 14.12
C GLN A 456 -4.04 48.68 15.16
N LEU A 457 -5.27 48.44 14.70
CA LEU A 457 -6.41 48.18 15.59
C LEU A 457 -6.18 46.93 16.45
N TYR A 458 -5.72 45.83 15.84
CA TYR A 458 -5.39 44.61 16.59
C TYR A 458 -4.24 44.80 17.58
N GLN A 459 -3.22 45.57 17.22
CA GLN A 459 -2.10 45.90 18.11
C GLN A 459 -2.55 46.77 19.29
N LYS A 460 -3.38 47.79 19.03
CA LYS A 460 -3.92 48.70 20.05
C LYS A 460 -4.72 47.96 21.10
N ASP A 461 -5.57 47.03 20.68
CA ASP A 461 -6.41 46.23 21.59
C ASP A 461 -5.67 44.97 22.13
N LYS A 462 -4.37 44.82 21.81
CA LYS A 462 -3.50 43.69 22.20
C LYS A 462 -4.13 42.33 21.87
N ILE A 463 -4.78 42.23 20.71
CA ILE A 463 -5.42 41.01 20.22
C ILE A 463 -4.44 40.27 19.31
N ASN A 464 -4.16 39.01 19.64
CA ASN A 464 -3.34 38.17 18.79
C ASN A 464 -4.23 37.37 17.82
N PRO A 465 -4.26 37.71 16.51
CA PRO A 465 -5.06 36.99 15.52
C PRO A 465 -4.60 35.53 15.35
N VAL A 466 -3.34 35.22 15.70
CA VAL A 466 -2.75 33.88 15.61
C VAL A 466 -3.22 32.94 16.71
N ALA A 467 -3.46 33.47 17.90
CA ALA A 467 -3.90 32.67 19.04
C ALA A 467 -5.25 31.96 18.79
N GLY A 468 -6.09 32.51 17.90
CA GLY A 468 -7.37 31.88 17.53
C GLY A 468 -7.20 30.59 16.73
N PHE A 469 -6.18 30.50 15.87
CA PHE A 469 -5.93 29.32 15.03
C PHE A 469 -4.93 28.32 15.60
N LEU A 470 -4.30 28.62 16.73
CA LEU A 470 -3.29 27.76 17.34
C LEU A 470 -3.76 26.31 17.61
N PRO A 471 -5.01 26.06 18.07
CA PRO A 471 -5.50 24.69 18.21
C PRO A 471 -5.59 23.95 16.87
N LEU A 472 -5.93 24.64 15.77
CA LEU A 472 -6.04 24.04 14.44
C LEU A 472 -4.68 23.56 13.92
N ILE A 473 -3.63 24.37 14.10
CA ILE A 473 -2.27 24.01 13.69
C ILE A 473 -1.78 22.78 14.43
N LEU A 474 -2.00 22.73 15.76
CA LEU A 474 -1.55 21.60 16.57
C LEU A 474 -2.36 20.32 16.31
N GLN A 475 -3.63 20.47 15.95
CA GLN A 475 -4.51 19.36 15.61
C GLN A 475 -4.15 18.72 14.27
N PHE A 476 -3.70 19.51 13.29
CA PHE A 476 -3.50 19.03 11.91
C PHE A 476 -2.51 17.83 11.80
N PRO A 477 -1.32 17.85 12.42
CA PRO A 477 -0.42 16.68 12.42
C PRO A 477 -1.04 15.43 13.04
N ILE A 478 -1.83 15.59 14.11
CA ILE A 478 -2.47 14.48 14.82
C ILE A 478 -3.62 13.90 13.99
N PHE A 479 -4.40 14.77 13.36
CA PHE A 479 -5.43 14.37 12.40
C PHE A 479 -4.83 13.60 11.23
N PHE A 480 -3.77 14.14 10.61
CA PHE A 480 -3.08 13.48 9.52
C PHE A 480 -2.53 12.12 9.98
N ALA A 481 -1.98 12.06 11.19
CA ALA A 481 -1.44 10.83 11.73
C ALA A 481 -2.55 9.76 11.92
N LEU A 482 -3.67 10.15 12.51
CA LEU A 482 -4.82 9.26 12.67
C LEU A 482 -5.35 8.80 11.31
N TYR A 483 -5.48 9.72 10.35
CA TYR A 483 -5.93 9.38 9.01
C TYR A 483 -5.00 8.34 8.36
N LYS A 484 -3.69 8.58 8.39
CA LYS A 484 -2.70 7.67 7.81
C LYS A 484 -2.82 6.27 8.42
N VAL A 485 -2.97 6.18 9.75
CA VAL A 485 -3.19 4.91 10.45
C VAL A 485 -4.47 4.23 9.94
N LEU A 486 -5.60 4.93 9.90
CA LEU A 486 -6.87 4.35 9.43
C LEU A 486 -6.82 3.88 7.97
N PHE A 487 -6.02 4.54 7.15
CA PHE A 487 -5.92 4.24 5.72
C PHE A 487 -5.03 3.02 5.43
N VAL A 488 -3.89 2.90 6.12
CA VAL A 488 -2.84 1.90 5.84
C VAL A 488 -2.96 0.64 6.70
N SER A 489 -3.55 0.73 7.89
CA SER A 489 -3.70 -0.41 8.80
C SER A 489 -4.64 -1.46 8.24
N ILE A 490 -4.12 -2.67 8.03
CA ILE A 490 -4.93 -3.84 7.65
C ILE A 490 -5.95 -4.20 8.73
N GLU A 491 -5.67 -3.86 9.98
CA GLU A 491 -6.54 -4.12 11.11
C GLU A 491 -7.90 -3.37 11.02
N MET A 492 -7.97 -2.34 10.17
CA MET A 492 -9.22 -1.62 9.87
C MET A 492 -10.03 -2.26 8.76
N ARG A 493 -9.39 -3.06 7.90
CA ARG A 493 -10.05 -3.75 6.79
C ARG A 493 -11.04 -4.75 7.34
N GLN A 494 -12.31 -4.60 6.95
CA GLN A 494 -13.41 -5.46 7.40
C GLN A 494 -13.61 -5.45 8.93
N ALA A 495 -13.17 -4.39 9.61
CA ALA A 495 -13.43 -4.21 11.02
C ALA A 495 -14.86 -3.70 11.23
N PRO A 496 -15.74 -4.45 11.93
CA PRO A 496 -17.10 -3.99 12.21
C PRO A 496 -17.09 -2.93 13.31
N PHE A 497 -18.10 -2.06 13.29
CA PHE A 497 -18.31 -1.07 14.35
C PHE A 497 -19.74 -1.05 14.89
N TRP A 498 -20.62 -0.25 14.30
CA TRP A 498 -21.96 -0.03 14.80
C TRP A 498 -22.98 -0.02 13.67
N GLY A 499 -24.13 -0.68 13.91
CA GLY A 499 -25.22 -0.78 12.94
C GLY A 499 -24.82 -1.56 11.69
N TRP A 500 -24.91 -0.91 10.53
CA TRP A 500 -24.63 -1.47 9.19
C TRP A 500 -23.16 -1.40 8.78
N ILE A 501 -22.28 -0.77 9.58
CA ILE A 501 -20.85 -0.64 9.24
C ILE A 501 -20.12 -1.94 9.54
N SER A 502 -19.84 -2.70 8.49
CA SER A 502 -19.06 -3.94 8.50
C SER A 502 -17.59 -3.74 8.12
N ASP A 503 -17.20 -2.57 7.60
CA ASP A 503 -15.83 -2.25 7.22
C ASP A 503 -15.53 -0.77 7.47
N LEU A 504 -14.61 -0.48 8.40
CA LEU A 504 -14.17 0.89 8.70
C LEU A 504 -13.22 1.47 7.63
N ALA A 505 -12.59 0.62 6.83
CA ALA A 505 -11.66 1.01 5.77
C ALA A 505 -12.35 1.26 4.42
N ALA A 506 -13.62 0.86 4.28
CA ALA A 506 -14.44 1.10 3.10
C ALA A 506 -15.38 2.31 3.29
N PRO A 507 -15.89 2.92 2.20
CA PRO A 507 -16.95 3.92 2.27
C PRO A 507 -18.21 3.37 2.93
N ASP A 508 -19.05 4.26 3.49
CA ASP A 508 -20.35 3.86 4.07
C ASP A 508 -21.22 3.17 2.99
N PRO A 509 -21.68 1.93 3.15
CA PRO A 509 -22.43 1.24 2.11
C PRO A 509 -23.85 1.81 1.91
N THR A 510 -24.35 2.61 2.84
CA THR A 510 -25.70 3.19 2.77
C THR A 510 -25.76 4.37 1.81
N SER A 511 -26.94 4.68 1.30
CA SER A 511 -27.19 5.89 0.51
C SER A 511 -28.57 6.46 0.81
N PHE A 512 -28.76 7.76 0.72
CA PHE A 512 -30.10 8.35 0.84
C PHE A 512 -31.09 7.76 -0.18
N ILE A 513 -30.62 7.30 -1.35
CA ILE A 513 -31.46 6.71 -2.42
C ILE A 513 -31.99 5.34 -2.02
N ASN A 514 -31.16 4.50 -1.39
CA ASN A 514 -31.58 3.19 -0.91
C ASN A 514 -32.26 3.26 0.47
N LEU A 515 -32.74 4.46 0.85
CA LEU A 515 -33.31 4.75 2.17
C LEU A 515 -32.38 4.31 3.30
N PHE A 516 -31.09 4.61 3.15
CA PHE A 516 -30.02 4.23 4.09
C PHE A 516 -29.91 2.72 4.35
N GLY A 517 -30.07 1.90 3.30
CA GLY A 517 -29.92 0.45 3.35
C GLY A 517 -31.22 -0.32 3.57
N LEU A 518 -32.37 0.36 3.60
CA LEU A 518 -33.69 -0.29 3.65
C LEU A 518 -34.06 -1.01 2.34
N LEU A 519 -33.52 -0.55 1.21
CA LEU A 519 -33.74 -1.18 -0.10
C LEU A 519 -32.48 -1.93 -0.56
N PRO A 520 -32.59 -3.18 -1.05
CA PRO A 520 -31.46 -4.04 -1.42
C PRO A 520 -30.91 -3.70 -2.83
N PHE A 521 -30.67 -2.41 -3.11
CA PHE A 521 -29.96 -1.98 -4.32
C PHE A 521 -28.87 -0.96 -3.97
N GLN A 522 -27.84 -0.91 -4.80
CA GLN A 522 -26.75 0.05 -4.66
C GLN A 522 -27.07 1.30 -5.46
N ALA A 523 -26.87 2.46 -4.83
CA ALA A 523 -26.99 3.75 -5.49
C ALA A 523 -25.89 3.90 -6.57
N PRO A 524 -26.17 4.59 -7.69
CA PRO A 524 -25.12 4.99 -8.63
C PRO A 524 -24.04 5.81 -7.91
N SER A 525 -22.76 5.56 -8.21
CA SER A 525 -21.61 6.13 -7.48
C SER A 525 -21.66 7.67 -7.40
N PHE A 526 -22.10 8.35 -8.45
CA PHE A 526 -22.19 9.83 -8.48
C PHE A 526 -23.24 10.43 -7.54
N LEU A 527 -24.15 9.61 -7.00
CA LEU A 527 -25.24 10.05 -6.12
C LEU A 527 -25.22 9.30 -4.79
N HIS A 528 -24.10 8.63 -4.48
CA HIS A 528 -23.93 7.90 -3.24
C HIS A 528 -23.59 8.89 -2.12
N ILE A 529 -24.53 9.08 -1.18
CA ILE A 529 -24.32 9.84 0.04
C ILE A 529 -24.83 9.00 1.21
N GLY A 530 -23.90 8.40 1.94
CA GLY A 530 -24.20 7.58 3.11
C GLY A 530 -24.71 8.35 4.32
N LEU A 531 -25.23 7.61 5.29
CA LEU A 531 -25.75 8.17 6.53
C LEU A 531 -24.64 8.84 7.35
N TRP A 532 -23.45 8.26 7.42
CA TRP A 532 -22.31 8.89 8.11
C TRP A 532 -21.85 10.19 7.47
N PRO A 533 -21.63 10.28 6.13
CA PRO A 533 -21.39 11.56 5.47
C PRO A 533 -22.48 12.59 5.76
N PHE A 534 -23.75 12.18 5.74
CA PHE A 534 -24.87 13.07 6.07
C PHE A 534 -24.80 13.59 7.53
N LEU A 535 -24.60 12.69 8.50
CA LEU A 535 -24.44 13.06 9.91
C LEU A 535 -23.21 13.95 10.14
N MET A 536 -22.13 13.74 9.40
CA MET A 536 -20.98 14.62 9.38
C MET A 536 -21.40 16.02 8.93
N GLY A 537 -22.16 16.16 7.84
CA GLY A 537 -22.70 17.44 7.38
C GLY A 537 -23.53 18.17 8.44
N VAL A 538 -24.44 17.45 9.10
CA VAL A 538 -25.24 17.99 10.21
C VAL A 538 -24.33 18.47 11.36
N SER A 539 -23.35 17.66 11.73
CA SER A 539 -22.39 18.01 12.79
C SER A 539 -21.54 19.24 12.45
N MET A 540 -21.19 19.42 11.17
CA MET A 540 -20.47 20.60 10.68
C MET A 540 -21.34 21.86 10.80
N LEU A 541 -22.61 21.79 10.41
CA LEU A 541 -23.55 22.91 10.57
C LEU A 541 -23.70 23.32 12.04
N LEU A 542 -23.76 22.35 12.94
CA LEU A 542 -23.81 22.61 14.40
C LEU A 542 -22.52 23.24 14.91
N GLN A 543 -21.36 22.71 14.52
CA GLN A 543 -20.05 23.25 14.89
C GLN A 543 -19.85 24.68 14.39
N GLN A 544 -20.22 24.96 13.14
CA GLN A 544 -20.06 26.29 12.52
C GLN A 544 -20.92 27.36 13.18
N ARG A 545 -22.09 27.01 13.73
CA ARG A 545 -22.90 27.94 14.54
C ARG A 545 -22.16 28.42 15.78
N GLY A 546 -21.35 27.57 16.41
CA GLY A 546 -20.53 27.92 17.58
C GLY A 546 -19.24 28.68 17.22
N GLN A 547 -18.65 28.41 16.05
CA GLN A 547 -17.30 28.89 15.68
C GLN A 547 -17.27 30.19 14.83
N GLN A 548 -18.39 30.92 14.72
CA GLN A 548 -18.51 32.02 13.74
C GLN A 548 -17.44 33.10 13.96
N SER A 549 -16.44 33.11 13.09
CA SER A 549 -15.47 34.20 13.00
C SER A 549 -16.18 35.45 12.50
N ALA A 550 -16.26 36.44 13.37
CA ALA A 550 -16.93 37.71 13.14
C ALA A 550 -16.26 38.57 12.04
N THR A 551 -15.07 38.20 11.56
CA THR A 551 -14.30 39.03 10.61
C THR A 551 -14.71 38.88 9.15
N LEU A 552 -15.66 37.99 8.81
CA LEU A 552 -16.02 37.68 7.42
C LEU A 552 -17.29 38.40 6.97
N ASP A 553 -17.29 38.85 5.70
CA ASP A 553 -18.42 39.51 5.03
C ASP A 553 -19.69 38.62 5.06
N PRO A 554 -20.93 39.15 5.16
CA PRO A 554 -22.13 38.32 5.30
C PRO A 554 -22.31 37.28 4.19
N ALA A 555 -21.87 37.59 2.97
CA ALA A 555 -21.87 36.64 1.85
C ALA A 555 -20.86 35.50 2.05
N GLN A 556 -19.65 35.80 2.52
CA GLN A 556 -18.62 34.81 2.83
C GLN A 556 -19.04 33.92 4.01
N ARG A 557 -19.74 34.49 4.99
CA ARG A 557 -20.33 33.73 6.11
C ARG A 557 -21.36 32.73 5.62
N LEU A 558 -22.27 33.13 4.74
CA LEU A 558 -23.29 32.24 4.18
C LEU A 558 -22.65 31.10 3.38
N MET A 559 -21.65 31.41 2.56
CA MET A 559 -20.92 30.41 1.79
C MET A 559 -20.19 29.39 2.69
N LEU A 560 -19.43 29.87 3.68
CA LEU A 560 -18.70 28.99 4.60
C LEU A 560 -19.63 28.20 5.51
N SER A 561 -20.76 28.78 5.93
CA SER A 561 -21.65 28.17 6.93
C SER A 561 -22.64 27.16 6.36
N TYR A 562 -22.91 27.20 5.06
CA TYR A 562 -23.97 26.38 4.46
C TYR A 562 -23.52 25.65 3.19
N VAL A 563 -22.79 26.34 2.30
CA VAL A 563 -22.36 25.74 1.04
C VAL A 563 -21.19 24.78 1.26
N MET A 564 -20.20 25.18 2.06
CA MET A 564 -19.01 24.35 2.30
C MET A 564 -19.34 22.99 2.96
N PRO A 565 -20.18 22.90 4.00
CA PRO A 565 -20.56 21.59 4.55
C PRO A 565 -21.19 20.67 3.52
N VAL A 566 -22.07 21.17 2.65
CA VAL A 566 -22.72 20.36 1.61
C VAL A 566 -21.71 19.83 0.59
N VAL A 567 -20.82 20.71 0.10
CA VAL A 567 -19.73 20.31 -0.81
C VAL A 567 -18.80 19.30 -0.13
N PHE A 568 -18.49 19.50 1.14
CA PHE A 568 -17.60 18.63 1.90
C PHE A 568 -18.20 17.25 2.16
N VAL A 569 -19.52 17.17 2.40
CA VAL A 569 -20.24 15.88 2.50
C VAL A 569 -20.14 15.11 1.20
N TYR A 570 -20.37 15.75 0.06
CA TYR A 570 -20.23 15.12 -1.25
C TYR A 570 -18.80 14.64 -1.49
N MET A 571 -17.79 15.48 -1.21
CA MET A 571 -16.38 15.14 -1.38
C MET A 571 -15.90 14.02 -0.46
N MET A 572 -16.45 13.92 0.76
CA MET A 572 -16.08 12.91 1.75
C MET A 572 -16.91 11.63 1.64
N ALA A 573 -17.90 11.54 0.75
CA ALA A 573 -18.78 10.38 0.66
C ALA A 573 -18.01 9.08 0.34
N ASP A 574 -16.98 9.18 -0.52
CA ASP A 574 -16.12 8.06 -0.92
C ASP A 574 -14.97 7.78 0.07
N PHE A 575 -14.87 8.51 1.18
CA PHE A 575 -13.82 8.29 2.16
C PHE A 575 -14.16 7.13 3.11
N PRO A 576 -13.15 6.46 3.69
CA PRO A 576 -13.37 5.37 4.66
C PRO A 576 -14.30 5.78 5.80
N ALA A 577 -15.30 4.95 6.11
CA ALA A 577 -16.31 5.22 7.13
C ALA A 577 -15.69 5.53 8.49
N GLY A 578 -14.57 4.87 8.85
CA GLY A 578 -13.83 5.15 10.08
C GLY A 578 -13.34 6.59 10.19
N MET A 579 -12.94 7.22 9.08
CA MET A 579 -12.60 8.65 9.07
C MET A 579 -13.84 9.51 9.30
N ILE A 580 -14.95 9.20 8.63
CA ILE A 580 -16.17 10.00 8.70
C ILE A 580 -16.79 9.94 10.10
N ILE A 581 -16.75 8.76 10.73
CA ILE A 581 -17.13 8.55 12.13
C ILE A 581 -16.28 9.41 13.05
N TYR A 582 -14.95 9.34 12.90
CA TYR A 582 -14.03 10.20 13.63
C TYR A 582 -14.37 11.68 13.46
N TRP A 583 -14.61 12.13 12.23
CA TRP A 583 -14.87 13.54 11.93
C TRP A 583 -16.18 14.00 12.57
N THR A 584 -17.24 13.21 12.42
CA THR A 584 -18.55 13.47 13.01
C THR A 584 -18.44 13.57 14.53
N TRP A 585 -17.75 12.62 15.16
CA TRP A 585 -17.50 12.63 16.60
C TRP A 585 -16.69 13.85 17.04
N ASN A 586 -15.64 14.17 16.30
CA ASN A 586 -14.77 15.31 16.58
C ASN A 586 -15.52 16.65 16.47
N ASN A 587 -16.46 16.78 15.53
CA ASN A 587 -17.33 17.96 15.40
C ASN A 587 -18.29 18.09 16.58
N VAL A 588 -18.94 16.98 16.99
CA VAL A 588 -19.82 16.95 18.16
C VAL A 588 -19.06 17.34 19.42
N LEU A 589 -17.88 16.77 19.65
CA LEU A 589 -17.02 17.13 20.77
C LEU A 589 -16.57 18.60 20.70
N SER A 590 -16.26 19.12 19.51
CA SER A 590 -15.90 20.54 19.34
C SER A 590 -17.05 21.46 19.73
N PHE A 591 -18.27 21.12 19.32
CA PHE A 591 -19.47 21.87 19.69
C PHE A 591 -19.69 21.85 21.20
N LEU A 592 -19.62 20.67 21.83
CA LEU A 592 -19.73 20.53 23.29
C LEU A 592 -18.66 21.32 24.02
N GLN A 593 -17.41 21.23 23.55
CA GLN A 593 -16.27 21.97 24.09
C GLN A 593 -16.53 23.48 24.03
N GLN A 594 -16.96 24.00 22.88
CA GLN A 594 -17.29 25.41 22.72
C GLN A 594 -18.44 25.84 23.64
N TRP A 595 -19.48 25.02 23.73
CA TRP A 595 -20.62 25.27 24.61
C TRP A 595 -20.22 25.36 26.10
N VAL A 596 -19.38 24.44 26.57
CA VAL A 596 -18.83 24.48 27.93
C VAL A 596 -17.98 25.74 28.15
N ILE A 597 -17.10 26.07 27.19
CA ILE A 597 -16.24 27.25 27.30
C ILE A 597 -17.06 28.55 27.38
N GLU A 598 -18.07 28.70 26.54
CA GLU A 598 -18.94 29.88 26.53
C GLU A 598 -19.72 30.02 27.84
N LYS A 599 -20.26 28.91 28.36
CA LYS A 599 -21.09 28.93 29.56
C LYS A 599 -20.29 29.16 30.84
N VAL A 600 -19.08 28.60 30.93
CA VAL A 600 -18.28 28.59 32.17
C VAL A 600 -17.22 29.70 32.22
N TYR A 601 -16.56 30.01 31.09
CA TYR A 601 -15.35 30.84 31.08
C TYR A 601 -15.51 32.21 30.40
N LEU A 602 -16.59 32.44 29.65
CA LEU A 602 -16.81 33.69 28.91
C LEU A 602 -18.05 34.48 29.37
N ARG A 603 -19.01 33.83 30.04
CA ARG A 603 -20.19 34.47 30.65
C ARG A 603 -19.99 34.90 32.12
N SER A 604 -18.85 34.58 32.71
CA SER A 604 -18.32 35.20 33.94
C SER A 604 -17.60 36.50 33.59
#